data_AF-A0A8J4P6X6-F1
#
_entry.id   AF-A0A8J4P6X6-F1
#
_cell.length_a   1.000
_cell.length_b   1.000
_cell.length_c   1.000
_cell.angle_alpha   90.00
_cell.angle_beta   90.00
_cell.angle_gamma   90.00
#
_symmetry.space_group_name_H-M   'P 1'
#
loop_
_entity.id
_entity.type
_entity.pdbx_description
1 polymer ?
#
loop_
_entity_poly.entity_id
_entity_poly.type
_entity_poly.pdbx_seq_one_letter_code
_entity_poly.pdbx_strand_id
1 'polypeptide(L)'
;AELGPLLEEKGDQGTAGSTSAEDPPCPAAREEEEEVVRVLTLPLQAHHAMEKMEEFVYKVWEGRWRVIPYDVLPDWLKDNDYLLHGHRPPMPSFRACFKSIFRIHTETGNIWTHLLGFVLFLCLGILTMLRPNMYFMAPLQEKVVFGMFFLGAVLCLSFSWLFHTVYCHSEKVSRTFSKLDYSGIALLIMGSFVPWLYYSFYCSPQPRLIYLSIVCVLGISAIIVAQWDRFATPKHRQTRAGVFLGLGLSGVVPTMHFTIAEGFVKATTVGQMGWFFLMAVMYITGAGLYAARIPERFFPGKFDIW
;
A
#
# COMPACT_ATOMS: atom_id res chain seq x y z
N ALA A 1 -57.19 -48.81 -9.45
CA ALA A 1 -58.01 -49.58 -10.40
C ALA A 1 -57.73 -48.98 -11.78
N GLU A 2 -56.75 -49.54 -12.49
CA GLU A 2 -56.94 -50.42 -13.68
C GLU A 2 -57.32 -49.60 -14.93
N LEU A 3 -56.39 -49.31 -15.85
CA LEU A 3 -55.84 -50.09 -17.00
C LEU A 3 -56.71 -50.02 -18.28
N GLY A 4 -56.34 -49.08 -19.18
CA GLY A 4 -56.44 -49.08 -20.68
C GLY A 4 -57.76 -49.43 -21.39
N PRO A 5 -57.80 -49.55 -22.74
CA PRO A 5 -56.74 -49.27 -23.74
C PRO A 5 -57.23 -48.72 -25.15
N LEU A 6 -56.29 -48.65 -26.13
CA LEU A 6 -56.40 -48.71 -27.63
C LEU A 6 -57.00 -47.50 -28.41
N LEU A 7 -56.22 -46.77 -29.25
CA LEU A 7 -55.73 -47.03 -30.63
C LEU A 7 -56.82 -47.10 -31.73
N GLU A 8 -56.85 -46.12 -32.64
CA GLU A 8 -56.67 -46.33 -34.10
C GLU A 8 -56.57 -45.02 -34.89
N GLU A 9 -55.78 -45.08 -35.95
CA GLU A 9 -55.25 -44.01 -36.80
C GLU A 9 -55.82 -44.18 -38.22
N LYS A 10 -56.30 -43.09 -38.85
CA LYS A 10 -55.96 -42.73 -40.25
C LYS A 10 -56.60 -41.42 -40.68
N GLY A 11 -55.76 -40.50 -41.08
CA GLY A 11 -56.12 -39.24 -41.72
C GLY A 11 -56.51 -39.43 -43.18
N ASP A 12 -57.40 -38.57 -43.64
CA ASP A 12 -57.83 -38.44 -45.03
C ASP A 12 -57.45 -37.06 -45.56
N GLN A 13 -57.08 -37.04 -46.84
CA GLN A 13 -56.69 -35.86 -47.60
C GLN A 13 -57.91 -35.13 -48.15
N GLY A 14 -57.78 -33.81 -48.38
CA GLY A 14 -58.31 -33.22 -49.62
C GLY A 14 -59.46 -32.21 -49.51
N THR A 15 -59.05 -30.94 -49.55
CA THR A 15 -59.53 -29.88 -50.46
C THR A 15 -60.90 -29.19 -50.30
N ALA A 16 -60.77 -27.87 -50.13
CA ALA A 16 -61.39 -26.76 -50.90
C ALA A 16 -62.61 -26.00 -50.34
N GLY A 17 -62.48 -24.66 -50.35
CA GLY A 17 -63.53 -23.66 -50.11
C GLY A 17 -62.97 -22.38 -49.47
N SER A 18 -62.24 -21.54 -50.22
CA SER A 18 -62.71 -20.27 -50.82
C SER A 18 -62.65 -19.02 -49.91
N THR A 19 -61.75 -18.11 -50.30
CA THR A 19 -61.84 -16.63 -50.32
C THR A 19 -61.93 -15.83 -49.02
N SER A 20 -60.85 -15.14 -48.67
CA SER A 20 -60.80 -13.67 -48.57
C SER A 20 -59.34 -13.20 -48.43
N ALA A 21 -59.05 -12.04 -48.99
CA ALA A 21 -57.71 -11.52 -49.26
C ALA A 21 -56.97 -11.04 -48.00
N GLU A 22 -55.71 -11.45 -47.87
CA GLU A 22 -54.62 -10.62 -47.38
C GLU A 22 -53.40 -10.90 -48.27
N ASP A 23 -52.81 -9.85 -48.84
CA ASP A 23 -51.59 -9.93 -49.63
C ASP A 23 -50.46 -10.55 -48.79
N PRO A 24 -49.62 -11.44 -49.35
CA PRO A 24 -48.44 -11.91 -48.64
C PRO A 24 -47.46 -10.73 -48.46
N PRO A 25 -46.78 -10.59 -47.32
CA PRO A 25 -45.73 -9.60 -47.18
C PRO A 25 -44.64 -9.89 -48.22
N CYS A 26 -44.18 -8.85 -48.92
CA CYS A 26 -43.06 -8.96 -49.85
C CYS A 26 -41.88 -9.70 -49.21
N PRO A 27 -41.24 -10.68 -49.90
CA PRO A 27 -40.12 -11.46 -49.34
C PRO A 27 -38.90 -10.60 -48.97
N ALA A 28 -38.79 -9.38 -49.52
CA ALA A 28 -37.72 -8.43 -49.21
C ALA A 28 -37.70 -7.97 -47.74
N ALA A 29 -38.85 -7.88 -47.06
CA ALA A 29 -38.91 -7.34 -45.70
C ALA A 29 -38.37 -8.31 -44.62
N ARG A 30 -38.44 -9.62 -44.87
CA ARG A 30 -37.91 -10.65 -43.94
C ARG A 30 -36.40 -10.83 -44.07
N GLU A 31 -35.86 -10.65 -45.27
CA GLU A 31 -34.41 -10.70 -45.50
C GLU A 31 -33.72 -9.47 -44.90
N GLU A 32 -34.33 -8.28 -44.98
CA GLU A 32 -33.82 -7.06 -44.34
C GLU A 32 -33.84 -7.15 -42.80
N GLU A 33 -34.87 -7.72 -42.18
CA GLU A 33 -34.91 -7.93 -40.71
C GLU A 33 -33.85 -8.94 -40.24
N GLU A 34 -33.66 -10.06 -40.94
CA GLU A 34 -32.62 -11.05 -40.60
C GLU A 34 -31.21 -10.49 -40.79
N GLU A 35 -31.00 -9.66 -41.82
CA GLU A 35 -29.72 -9.00 -42.08
C GLU A 35 -29.42 -7.92 -41.03
N VAL A 36 -30.41 -7.10 -40.66
CA VAL A 36 -30.26 -6.08 -39.59
C VAL A 36 -30.01 -6.74 -38.23
N VAL A 37 -30.70 -7.83 -37.90
CA VAL A 37 -30.47 -8.59 -36.65
C VAL A 37 -29.07 -9.23 -36.65
N ARG A 38 -28.58 -9.77 -37.78
CA ARG A 38 -27.20 -10.25 -37.91
C ARG A 38 -26.16 -9.14 -37.78
N VAL A 39 -26.40 -7.99 -38.40
CA VAL A 39 -25.49 -6.84 -38.39
C VAL A 39 -25.42 -6.20 -36.99
N LEU A 40 -26.49 -6.25 -36.18
CA LEU A 40 -26.49 -5.75 -34.81
C LEU A 40 -25.88 -6.75 -33.79
N THR A 41 -26.01 -8.05 -34.05
CA THR A 41 -25.47 -9.11 -33.17
C THR A 41 -23.96 -9.30 -33.33
N LEU A 42 -23.40 -9.07 -34.51
CA LEU A 42 -21.95 -9.13 -34.78
C LEU A 42 -21.11 -8.19 -33.90
N PRO A 43 -21.45 -6.89 -33.74
CA PRO A 43 -20.74 -5.96 -32.84
C PRO A 43 -20.84 -6.37 -31.37
N LEU A 44 -22.01 -6.86 -30.93
CA LEU A 44 -22.23 -7.28 -29.53
C LEU A 44 -21.43 -8.56 -29.21
N GLN A 45 -21.39 -9.49 -30.15
CA GLN A 45 -20.66 -10.75 -30.04
C GLN A 45 -19.14 -10.52 -30.12
N ALA A 46 -18.69 -9.56 -30.92
CA ALA A 46 -17.30 -9.10 -30.94
C ALA A 46 -16.90 -8.43 -29.61
N HIS A 47 -17.76 -7.59 -29.03
CA HIS A 47 -17.51 -6.97 -27.72
C HIS A 47 -17.42 -8.02 -26.61
N HIS A 48 -18.34 -8.99 -26.57
CA HIS A 48 -18.30 -10.10 -25.62
C HIS A 48 -17.06 -11.01 -25.82
N ALA A 49 -16.64 -11.23 -27.07
CA ALA A 49 -15.43 -11.99 -27.37
C ALA A 49 -14.17 -11.23 -26.92
N MET A 50 -14.15 -9.90 -27.08
CA MET A 50 -13.08 -9.04 -26.58
C MET A 50 -13.00 -9.06 -25.04
N GLU A 51 -14.12 -8.93 -24.34
CA GLU A 51 -14.14 -9.03 -22.87
C GLU A 51 -13.64 -10.40 -22.39
N LYS A 52 -14.05 -11.50 -23.04
CA LYS A 52 -13.55 -12.84 -22.70
C LYS A 52 -12.07 -13.03 -23.04
N MET A 53 -11.60 -12.42 -24.12
CA MET A 53 -10.19 -12.43 -24.51
C MET A 53 -9.36 -11.64 -23.48
N GLU A 54 -9.84 -10.48 -23.04
CA GLU A 54 -9.23 -9.71 -21.96
C GLU A 54 -9.19 -10.53 -20.67
N GLU A 55 -10.31 -11.14 -20.27
CA GLU A 55 -10.37 -11.96 -19.06
C GLU A 55 -9.47 -13.21 -19.14
N PHE A 56 -9.33 -13.81 -20.32
CA PHE A 56 -8.42 -14.93 -20.57
C PHE A 56 -6.96 -14.49 -20.55
N VAL A 57 -6.61 -13.40 -21.22
CA VAL A 57 -5.26 -12.79 -21.17
C VAL A 57 -4.92 -12.45 -19.73
N TYR A 58 -5.88 -11.91 -18.97
CA TYR A 58 -5.74 -11.61 -17.56
C TYR A 58 -5.45 -12.87 -16.73
N LYS A 59 -6.23 -13.95 -16.91
CA LYS A 59 -6.03 -15.24 -16.23
C LYS A 59 -4.71 -15.92 -16.62
N VAL A 60 -4.29 -15.82 -17.87
CA VAL A 60 -2.99 -16.35 -18.34
C VAL A 60 -1.83 -15.52 -17.76
N TRP A 61 -2.00 -14.20 -17.62
CA TRP A 61 -1.01 -13.31 -17.03
C TRP A 61 -0.88 -13.49 -15.51
N GLU A 62 -1.97 -13.77 -14.80
CA GLU A 62 -1.97 -14.11 -13.37
C GLU A 62 -1.05 -15.29 -13.02
N GLY A 63 -0.75 -16.16 -14.00
CA GLY A 63 0.18 -17.29 -13.84
C GLY A 63 1.63 -17.01 -14.26
N ARG A 64 1.92 -16.05 -15.14
CA ARG A 64 3.22 -15.94 -15.84
C ARG A 64 3.65 -14.51 -16.18
N TRP A 65 3.60 -13.57 -15.22
CA TRP A 65 4.21 -12.26 -15.44
C TRP A 65 5.76 -12.34 -15.47
N ARG A 66 6.40 -11.53 -16.31
CA ARG A 66 7.86 -11.35 -16.36
C ARG A 66 8.21 -9.94 -15.90
N VAL A 67 9.41 -9.77 -15.34
CA VAL A 67 9.93 -8.44 -15.03
C VAL A 67 10.13 -7.65 -16.31
N ILE A 68 9.86 -6.35 -16.25
CA ILE A 68 9.95 -5.42 -17.38
C ILE A 68 11.00 -4.33 -17.12
N PRO A 69 11.58 -3.73 -18.18
CA PRO A 69 12.50 -2.61 -18.03
C PRO A 69 11.76 -1.30 -17.68
N TYR A 70 12.51 -0.29 -17.20
CA TYR A 70 11.94 0.96 -16.69
C TYR A 70 11.22 1.80 -17.76
N ASP A 71 11.71 1.80 -19.00
CA ASP A 71 11.21 2.63 -20.09
C ASP A 71 9.75 2.34 -20.43
N VAL A 72 9.33 1.07 -20.33
CA VAL A 72 7.95 0.62 -20.60
C VAL A 72 7.01 0.74 -19.41
N LEU A 73 7.47 1.20 -18.25
CA LEU A 73 6.59 1.41 -17.09
C LEU A 73 5.59 2.54 -17.33
N PRO A 74 4.36 2.43 -16.80
CA PRO A 74 3.47 3.57 -16.74
C PRO A 74 4.00 4.62 -15.75
N ASP A 75 3.64 5.89 -15.96
CA ASP A 75 4.21 7.03 -15.23
C ASP A 75 4.06 6.94 -13.70
N TRP A 76 2.96 6.38 -13.21
CA TRP A 76 2.71 6.22 -11.78
C TRP A 76 3.60 5.16 -11.10
N LEU A 77 4.29 4.30 -11.88
CA LEU A 77 5.29 3.36 -11.39
C LEU A 77 6.74 3.88 -11.56
N LYS A 78 6.94 4.94 -12.34
CA LYS A 78 8.25 5.53 -12.64
C LYS A 78 8.78 6.40 -11.50
N ASP A 79 9.11 5.80 -10.36
CA ASP A 79 9.66 6.53 -9.20
C ASP A 79 11.17 6.81 -9.30
N ASN A 80 11.97 5.79 -9.67
CA ASN A 80 13.43 5.89 -9.70
C ASN A 80 14.00 5.44 -11.05
N ASP A 81 14.48 6.41 -11.84
CA ASP A 81 15.07 6.22 -13.18
C ASP A 81 16.48 5.59 -13.17
N TYR A 82 17.09 5.40 -12.00
CA TYR A 82 18.36 4.66 -11.87
C TYR A 82 18.19 3.15 -11.79
N LEU A 83 16.96 2.67 -11.51
CA LEU A 83 16.62 1.25 -11.49
C LEU A 83 16.13 0.86 -12.89
N LEU A 84 16.96 0.16 -13.67
CA LEU A 84 16.75 0.02 -15.10
C LEU A 84 15.92 -1.21 -15.49
N HIS A 85 16.03 -2.30 -14.73
CA HIS A 85 15.32 -3.55 -14.98
C HIS A 85 14.76 -4.15 -13.68
N GLY A 86 13.99 -5.23 -13.81
CA GLY A 86 13.51 -6.01 -12.66
C GLY A 86 12.18 -5.54 -12.09
N HIS A 87 11.48 -4.63 -12.78
CA HIS A 87 10.22 -4.07 -12.33
C HIS A 87 9.05 -5.02 -12.57
N ARG A 88 8.05 -4.96 -11.68
CA ARG A 88 6.79 -5.67 -11.88
C ARG A 88 5.93 -4.91 -12.90
N PRO A 89 5.26 -5.62 -13.85
CA PRO A 89 4.25 -4.98 -14.68
C PRO A 89 3.03 -4.58 -13.83
N PRO A 90 2.17 -3.68 -14.34
CA PRO A 90 0.86 -3.45 -13.75
C PRO A 90 0.06 -4.74 -13.66
N MET A 91 -0.39 -5.09 -12.46
CA MET A 91 -1.12 -6.33 -12.17
C MET A 91 -2.32 -5.99 -11.29
N PRO A 92 -3.51 -5.72 -11.86
CA PRO A 92 -4.69 -5.30 -11.10
C PRO A 92 -5.35 -6.47 -10.31
N SER A 93 -4.55 -7.39 -9.80
CA SER A 93 -4.94 -8.54 -9.01
C SER A 93 -4.15 -8.52 -7.71
N PHE A 94 -4.83 -8.29 -6.58
CA PHE A 94 -4.21 -8.41 -5.26
C PHE A 94 -3.56 -9.79 -5.07
N ARG A 95 -4.20 -10.85 -5.55
CA ARG A 95 -3.65 -12.21 -5.48
C ARG A 95 -2.28 -12.30 -6.17
N ALA A 96 -2.14 -11.72 -7.36
CA ALA A 96 -0.86 -11.67 -8.07
C ALA A 96 0.18 -10.81 -7.32
N CYS A 97 -0.24 -9.68 -6.75
CA CYS A 97 0.62 -8.80 -5.94
C CYS A 97 1.15 -9.52 -4.69
N PHE A 98 0.30 -10.16 -3.90
CA PHE A 98 0.73 -10.92 -2.71
C PHE A 98 1.57 -12.15 -3.08
N LYS A 99 1.26 -12.84 -4.19
CA LYS A 99 2.11 -13.94 -4.68
C LYS A 99 3.49 -13.46 -5.12
N SER A 100 3.63 -12.18 -5.51
CA SER A 100 4.93 -11.60 -5.90
C SER A 100 5.92 -11.46 -4.75
N ILE A 101 5.47 -11.47 -3.48
CA ILE A 101 6.36 -11.46 -2.29
C ILE A 101 7.43 -12.56 -2.38
N PHE A 102 7.09 -13.71 -2.96
CA PHE A 102 7.98 -14.85 -3.14
C PHE A 102 8.70 -14.88 -4.50
N ARG A 103 8.73 -13.76 -5.23
CA ARG A 103 9.46 -13.58 -6.48
C ARG A 103 10.52 -12.49 -6.33
N ILE A 104 11.53 -12.55 -7.21
CA ILE A 104 12.61 -11.56 -7.26
C ILE A 104 12.24 -10.45 -8.23
N HIS A 105 12.24 -9.22 -7.73
CA HIS A 105 11.97 -7.98 -8.44
C HIS A 105 12.48 -6.79 -7.61
N THR A 106 12.42 -5.57 -8.15
CA THR A 106 12.92 -4.34 -7.51
C THR A 106 12.33 -4.09 -6.10
N GLU A 107 11.09 -4.49 -5.87
CA GLU A 107 10.40 -4.32 -4.57
C GLU A 107 10.62 -5.47 -3.56
N THR A 108 11.39 -6.51 -3.89
CA THR A 108 11.53 -7.70 -3.00
C THR A 108 12.19 -7.31 -1.68
N GLY A 109 13.29 -6.55 -1.71
CA GLY A 109 13.96 -6.07 -0.50
C GLY A 109 13.05 -5.21 0.37
N ASN A 110 12.37 -4.22 -0.23
CA ASN A 110 11.46 -3.30 0.46
C ASN A 110 10.32 -4.02 1.20
N ILE A 111 9.75 -5.06 0.58
CA ILE A 111 8.70 -5.87 1.22
C ILE A 111 9.27 -6.64 2.41
N TRP A 112 10.35 -7.40 2.21
CA TRP A 112 10.86 -8.33 3.22
C TRP A 112 11.46 -7.62 4.43
N THR A 113 12.16 -6.50 4.25
CA THR A 113 12.74 -5.75 5.37
C THR A 113 11.65 -5.25 6.33
N HIS A 114 10.58 -4.66 5.80
CA HIS A 114 9.49 -4.14 6.62
C HIS A 114 8.52 -5.22 7.11
N LEU A 115 8.32 -6.32 6.37
CA LEU A 115 7.53 -7.46 6.82
C LEU A 115 8.20 -8.17 8.00
N LEU A 116 9.51 -8.45 7.92
CA LEU A 116 10.26 -9.04 9.02
C LEU A 116 10.32 -8.09 10.22
N GLY A 117 10.53 -6.80 9.98
CA GLY A 117 10.45 -5.76 11.01
C GLY A 117 9.08 -5.76 11.70
N PHE A 118 7.98 -5.82 10.93
CA PHE A 118 6.63 -5.87 11.47
C PHE A 118 6.45 -7.05 12.44
N VAL A 119 6.84 -8.26 12.03
CA VAL A 119 6.76 -9.46 12.89
C VAL A 119 7.59 -9.28 14.15
N LEU A 120 8.82 -8.76 14.02
CA LEU A 120 9.71 -8.52 15.15
C LEU A 120 9.08 -7.55 16.16
N PHE A 121 8.62 -6.38 15.72
CA PHE A 121 8.04 -5.36 16.61
C PHE A 121 6.70 -5.78 17.20
N LEU A 122 5.90 -6.56 16.46
CA LEU A 122 4.67 -7.15 16.99
C LEU A 122 4.98 -8.13 18.13
N CYS A 123 5.93 -9.05 17.92
CA CYS A 123 6.37 -9.99 18.95
C CYS A 123 6.96 -9.26 20.17
N LEU A 124 7.87 -8.30 19.96
CA LEU A 124 8.45 -7.50 21.05
C LEU A 124 7.40 -6.70 21.82
N GLY A 125 6.40 -6.15 21.12
CA GLY A 125 5.28 -5.45 21.74
C GLY A 125 4.46 -6.37 22.64
N ILE A 126 4.06 -7.54 22.12
CA ILE A 126 3.32 -8.56 22.89
C ILE A 126 4.13 -9.01 24.11
N LEU A 127 5.41 -9.35 23.93
CA LEU A 127 6.29 -9.77 25.02
C LEU A 127 6.42 -8.68 26.09
N THR A 128 6.50 -7.41 25.69
CA THR A 128 6.53 -6.27 26.63
C THR A 128 5.24 -6.15 27.43
N MET A 129 4.08 -6.32 26.79
CA MET A 129 2.78 -6.27 27.47
C MET A 129 2.59 -7.43 28.45
N LEU A 130 3.14 -8.60 28.12
CA LEU A 130 3.10 -9.81 28.96
C LEU A 130 4.12 -9.81 30.10
N ARG A 131 5.07 -8.86 30.16
CA ARG A 131 6.04 -8.76 31.26
C ARG A 131 5.31 -8.58 32.61
N PRO A 132 5.71 -9.33 33.67
CA PRO A 132 5.11 -9.20 34.99
C PRO A 132 5.17 -7.77 35.53
N ASN A 133 4.09 -7.34 36.20
CA ASN A 133 3.95 -5.96 36.67
C ASN A 133 5.03 -5.55 37.70
N MET A 134 5.62 -6.51 38.42
CA MET A 134 6.70 -6.26 39.39
C MET A 134 7.99 -5.65 38.78
N TYR A 135 8.14 -5.68 37.46
CA TYR A 135 9.27 -5.04 36.76
C TYR A 135 9.05 -3.56 36.43
N PHE A 136 7.88 -3.00 36.76
CA PHE A 136 7.50 -1.61 36.45
C PHE A 136 7.14 -0.88 37.74
N MET A 137 7.46 0.40 37.82
CA MET A 137 7.08 1.26 38.95
C MET A 137 5.60 1.64 38.84
N ALA A 138 5.12 1.93 37.64
CA ALA A 138 3.73 2.24 37.32
C ALA A 138 3.26 1.36 36.13
N PRO A 139 2.90 0.09 36.35
CA PRO A 139 2.73 -0.91 35.29
C PRO A 139 1.74 -0.50 34.20
N LEU A 140 0.60 0.07 34.56
CA LEU A 140 -0.41 0.51 33.59
C LEU A 140 0.13 1.65 32.72
N GLN A 141 0.68 2.69 33.34
CA GLN A 141 1.14 3.88 32.63
C GLN A 141 2.37 3.58 31.76
N GLU A 142 3.34 2.83 32.29
CA GLU A 142 4.53 2.41 31.55
C GLU A 142 4.17 1.52 30.35
N LYS A 143 3.25 0.57 30.52
CA LYS A 143 2.77 -0.26 29.40
C LYS A 143 2.01 0.56 28.35
N VAL A 144 1.23 1.58 28.75
CA VAL A 144 0.56 2.48 27.80
C VAL A 144 1.57 3.27 26.98
N VAL A 145 2.60 3.87 27.61
CA VAL A 145 3.58 4.69 26.86
C VAL A 145 4.43 3.85 25.90
N PHE A 146 4.86 2.64 26.30
CA PHE A 146 5.52 1.71 25.38
C PHE A 146 4.55 1.19 24.31
N GLY A 147 3.29 0.95 24.67
CA GLY A 147 2.24 0.55 23.74
C GLY A 147 2.04 1.55 22.60
N MET A 148 2.11 2.86 22.89
CA MET A 148 2.04 3.90 21.85
C MET A 148 3.20 3.83 20.86
N PHE A 149 4.43 3.54 21.34
CA PHE A 149 5.58 3.31 20.48
C PHE A 149 5.40 2.06 19.61
N PHE A 150 5.03 0.93 20.21
CA PHE A 150 4.82 -0.31 19.46
C PHE A 150 3.69 -0.19 18.45
N LEU A 151 2.60 0.50 18.79
CA LEU A 151 1.51 0.79 17.86
C LEU A 151 2.00 1.60 16.66
N GLY A 152 2.77 2.66 16.89
CA GLY A 152 3.37 3.47 15.82
C GLY A 152 4.30 2.64 14.92
N ALA A 153 5.18 1.83 15.52
CA ALA A 153 6.10 0.96 14.79
C ALA A 153 5.38 -0.11 13.96
N VAL A 154 4.41 -0.81 14.56
CA VAL A 154 3.64 -1.85 13.89
C VAL A 154 2.82 -1.26 12.74
N LEU A 155 2.15 -0.12 12.92
CA LEU A 155 1.38 0.53 11.87
C LEU A 155 2.28 1.02 10.73
N CYS A 156 3.40 1.67 11.04
CA CYS A 156 4.37 2.13 10.05
C CYS A 156 4.88 0.98 9.17
N LEU A 157 5.37 -0.08 9.81
CA LEU A 157 5.91 -1.23 9.09
C LEU A 157 4.82 -1.95 8.29
N SER A 158 3.61 -2.09 8.86
CA SER A 158 2.45 -2.67 8.19
C SER A 158 2.07 -1.93 6.92
N PHE A 159 1.89 -0.61 7.01
CA PHE A 159 1.52 0.20 5.86
C PHE A 159 2.59 0.15 4.78
N SER A 160 3.86 0.11 5.17
CA SER A 160 4.96 0.07 4.23
C SER A 160 5.09 -1.24 3.47
N TRP A 161 5.14 -2.39 4.14
CA TRP A 161 5.25 -3.67 3.42
C TRP A 161 4.00 -3.96 2.58
N LEU A 162 2.82 -3.54 3.05
CA LEU A 162 1.58 -3.62 2.27
C LEU A 162 1.66 -2.73 1.02
N PHE A 163 2.08 -1.47 1.16
CA PHE A 163 2.27 -0.56 0.04
C PHE A 163 3.20 -1.16 -1.01
N HIS A 164 4.41 -1.56 -0.63
CA HIS A 164 5.36 -2.16 -1.56
C HIS A 164 4.82 -3.46 -2.18
N THR A 165 4.01 -4.24 -1.46
CA THR A 165 3.36 -5.43 -2.03
C THR A 165 2.37 -5.07 -3.13
N VAL A 166 1.46 -4.12 -2.88
CA VAL A 166 0.39 -3.73 -3.82
C VAL A 166 0.77 -2.57 -4.75
N TYR A 167 2.02 -2.13 -4.71
CA TYR A 167 2.52 -0.98 -5.47
C TYR A 167 2.28 -1.13 -6.96
N CYS A 168 2.34 -2.34 -7.53
CA CYS A 168 2.11 -2.58 -8.95
C CYS A 168 0.63 -2.82 -9.32
N HIS A 169 -0.33 -2.66 -8.42
CA HIS A 169 -1.72 -3.05 -8.67
C HIS A 169 -2.41 -2.17 -9.71
N SER A 170 -2.68 -0.92 -9.34
CA SER A 170 -3.27 0.12 -10.18
C SER A 170 -2.93 1.48 -9.58
N GLU A 171 -3.04 2.54 -10.38
CA GLU A 171 -2.68 3.89 -9.93
C GLU A 171 -3.44 4.30 -8.66
N LYS A 172 -4.76 4.02 -8.59
CA LYS A 172 -5.58 4.33 -7.42
C LYS A 172 -5.12 3.60 -6.16
N VAL A 173 -4.81 2.31 -6.27
CA VAL A 173 -4.33 1.50 -5.14
C VAL A 173 -2.95 2.00 -4.69
N SER A 174 -2.03 2.21 -5.62
CA SER A 174 -0.69 2.75 -5.33
C SER A 174 -0.74 4.13 -4.65
N ARG A 175 -1.56 5.05 -5.16
CA ARG A 175 -1.76 6.37 -4.54
C ARG A 175 -2.39 6.29 -3.14
N THR A 176 -3.30 5.35 -2.91
CA THR A 176 -3.93 5.18 -1.60
C THR A 176 -2.94 4.63 -0.57
N PHE A 177 -2.21 3.57 -0.93
CA PHE A 177 -1.26 2.94 -0.03
C PHE A 177 0.01 3.76 0.19
N SER A 178 0.46 4.57 -0.78
CA SER A 178 1.57 5.52 -0.54
C SER A 178 1.23 6.58 0.50
N LYS A 179 -0.02 7.07 0.53
CA LYS A 179 -0.49 7.98 1.60
C LYS A 179 -0.44 7.31 2.97
N LEU A 180 -0.83 6.03 3.05
CA LEU A 180 -0.75 5.25 4.30
C LEU A 180 0.69 5.03 4.73
N ASP A 181 1.59 4.68 3.80
CA ASP A 181 3.01 4.48 4.06
C ASP A 181 3.66 5.74 4.65
N TYR A 182 3.45 6.90 4.00
CA TYR A 182 3.93 8.19 4.51
C TYR A 182 3.32 8.57 5.86
N SER A 183 2.03 8.27 6.08
CA SER A 183 1.38 8.50 7.37
C SER A 183 1.99 7.60 8.46
N GLY A 184 2.38 6.38 8.10
CA GLY A 184 3.08 5.44 8.95
C GLY A 184 4.36 6.01 9.54
N ILE A 185 5.19 6.68 8.73
CA ILE A 185 6.43 7.33 9.19
C ILE A 185 6.13 8.34 10.30
N ALA A 186 5.13 9.20 10.11
CA ALA A 186 4.74 10.18 11.12
C ALA A 186 4.23 9.52 12.41
N LEU A 187 3.42 8.46 12.30
CA LEU A 187 2.91 7.70 13.46
C LEU A 187 4.03 7.04 14.27
N LEU A 188 5.04 6.47 13.59
CA LEU A 188 6.23 5.92 14.26
C LEU A 188 7.01 7.01 14.99
N ILE A 189 7.27 8.15 14.34
CA ILE A 189 7.99 9.26 14.97
C ILE A 189 7.22 9.74 16.20
N MET A 190 5.92 10.05 16.07
CA MET A 190 5.07 10.45 17.19
C MET A 190 5.10 9.42 18.34
N GLY A 191 4.90 8.14 18.01
CA GLY A 191 4.91 7.04 18.98
C GLY A 191 6.24 6.91 19.71
N SER A 192 7.38 7.13 19.03
CA SER A 192 8.71 7.05 19.62
C SER A 192 8.99 8.14 20.66
N PHE A 193 8.37 9.32 20.51
CA PHE A 193 8.53 10.41 21.47
C PHE A 193 7.77 10.15 22.78
N VAL A 194 6.70 9.34 22.76
CA VAL A 194 5.85 9.12 23.94
C VAL A 194 6.60 8.52 25.14
N PRO A 195 7.21 7.32 25.05
CA PRO A 195 7.96 6.76 26.17
C PRO A 195 9.21 7.60 26.49
N TRP A 196 9.85 8.16 25.45
CA TRP A 196 11.05 8.95 25.64
C TRP A 196 10.81 10.23 26.48
N LEU A 197 9.80 11.03 26.13
CA LEU A 197 9.41 12.22 26.89
C LEU A 197 8.85 11.85 28.26
N TYR A 198 8.17 10.70 28.37
CA TYR A 198 7.67 10.20 29.65
C TYR A 198 8.79 10.02 30.68
N TYR A 199 9.89 9.33 30.29
CA TYR A 199 11.02 9.11 31.20
C TYR A 199 11.93 10.32 31.34
N SER A 200 12.15 11.10 30.27
CA SER A 200 13.02 12.28 30.33
C SER A 200 12.42 13.37 31.22
N PHE A 201 11.11 13.58 31.15
CA PHE A 201 10.40 14.55 31.98
C PHE A 201 9.53 13.87 33.04
N TYR A 202 10.03 12.77 33.62
CA TYR A 202 9.28 11.97 34.59
C TYR A 202 8.80 12.80 35.79
N CYS A 203 9.69 13.62 36.35
CA CYS A 203 9.42 14.50 37.49
C CYS A 203 8.81 15.86 37.09
N SER A 204 8.73 16.17 35.80
CA SER A 204 8.35 17.49 35.28
C SER A 204 7.17 17.37 34.29
N PRO A 205 5.92 17.26 34.80
CA PRO A 205 4.77 16.94 33.96
C PRO A 205 4.42 18.05 32.95
N GLN A 206 4.70 19.31 33.26
CA GLN A 206 4.35 20.44 32.39
C GLN A 206 5.20 20.46 31.09
N PRO A 207 6.55 20.42 31.11
CA PRO A 207 7.34 20.25 29.89
C PRO A 207 6.96 19.01 29.09
N ARG A 208 6.72 17.88 29.77
CA ARG A 208 6.28 16.63 29.12
C ARG A 208 5.03 16.84 28.27
N LEU A 209 3.99 17.44 28.84
CA LEU A 209 2.73 17.68 28.13
C LEU A 209 2.91 18.64 26.95
N ILE A 210 3.66 19.73 27.15
CA ILE A 210 3.94 20.71 26.09
C ILE A 210 4.60 20.04 24.89
N TYR A 211 5.68 19.26 25.11
CA TYR A 211 6.39 18.61 24.01
C TYR A 211 5.58 17.50 23.35
N LEU A 212 4.79 16.74 24.11
CA LEU A 212 3.86 15.77 23.52
C LEU A 212 2.82 16.47 22.63
N SER A 213 2.24 17.58 23.07
CA SER A 213 1.30 18.36 22.26
C SER A 213 1.96 18.89 20.98
N ILE A 214 3.18 19.43 21.06
CA ILE A 214 3.91 19.93 19.90
C ILE A 214 4.16 18.80 18.89
N VAL A 215 4.64 17.64 19.33
CA VAL A 215 4.93 16.50 18.45
C VAL A 215 3.65 15.96 17.81
N CYS A 216 2.54 15.92 18.54
CA CYS A 216 1.24 15.56 17.97
C CYS A 216 0.79 16.55 16.89
N VAL A 217 0.90 17.86 17.13
CA VAL A 217 0.53 18.88 16.12
C VAL A 217 1.41 18.78 14.88
N LEU A 218 2.73 18.65 15.05
CA LEU A 218 3.67 18.50 13.93
C LEU A 218 3.42 17.20 13.16
N GLY A 219 3.20 16.09 13.86
CA GLY A 219 2.94 14.79 13.24
C GLY A 219 1.60 14.74 12.50
N ILE A 220 0.53 15.30 13.06
CA ILE A 220 -0.77 15.43 12.37
C ILE A 220 -0.62 16.33 11.13
N SER A 221 0.13 17.43 11.25
CA SER A 221 0.41 18.30 10.10
C SER A 221 1.19 17.56 9.00
N ALA A 222 2.17 16.73 9.36
CA ALA A 222 2.90 15.88 8.42
C ALA A 222 1.98 14.83 7.75
N ILE A 223 1.05 14.22 8.50
CA ILE A 223 0.04 13.29 7.96
C ILE A 223 -0.87 14.01 6.95
N ILE A 224 -1.32 15.23 7.26
CA ILE A 224 -2.15 16.03 6.35
C ILE A 224 -1.38 16.35 5.07
N VAL A 225 -0.12 16.78 5.18
CA VAL A 225 0.76 17.01 4.02
C VAL A 225 0.94 15.74 3.20
N ALA A 226 1.08 14.58 3.86
CA ALA A 226 1.20 13.29 3.20
C ALA A 226 -0.04 12.87 2.40
N GLN A 227 -1.23 13.44 2.69
CA GLN A 227 -2.44 13.17 1.90
C GLN A 227 -2.47 13.91 0.56
N TRP A 228 -1.59 14.89 0.36
CA TRP A 228 -1.55 15.68 -0.86
C TRP A 228 -0.99 14.87 -2.03
N ASP A 229 -1.74 14.74 -3.12
CA ASP A 229 -1.34 13.89 -4.26
C ASP A 229 0.00 14.29 -4.88
N ARG A 230 0.37 15.58 -4.85
CA ARG A 230 1.67 16.03 -5.36
C ARG A 230 2.83 15.58 -4.49
N PHE A 231 2.60 15.35 -3.20
CA PHE A 231 3.63 14.93 -2.26
C PHE A 231 4.22 13.56 -2.63
N ALA A 232 3.42 12.67 -3.22
CA ALA A 232 3.86 11.35 -3.69
C ALA A 232 4.70 11.40 -4.98
N THR A 233 4.70 12.51 -5.71
CA THR A 233 5.45 12.59 -6.99
C THR A 233 6.97 12.54 -6.76
N PRO A 234 7.76 11.99 -7.71
CA PRO A 234 9.22 11.92 -7.57
C PRO A 234 9.88 13.29 -7.37
N LYS A 235 9.30 14.36 -7.92
CA LYS A 235 9.76 15.75 -7.77
C LYS A 235 9.83 16.21 -6.31
N HIS A 236 8.95 15.68 -5.45
CA HIS A 236 8.88 16.06 -4.04
C HIS A 236 9.66 15.13 -3.12
N ARG A 237 10.49 14.20 -3.64
CA ARG A 237 11.29 13.27 -2.82
C ARG A 237 12.10 13.98 -1.73
N GLN A 238 12.77 15.07 -2.08
CA GLN A 238 13.54 15.88 -1.13
C GLN A 238 12.64 16.57 -0.11
N THR A 239 11.48 17.08 -0.53
CA THR A 239 10.47 17.67 0.37
C THR A 239 9.98 16.63 1.38
N ARG A 240 9.68 15.39 0.94
CA ARG A 240 9.28 14.30 1.85
C ARG A 240 10.36 14.02 2.88
N ALA A 241 11.61 13.86 2.41
CA ALA A 241 12.76 13.63 3.29
C ALA A 241 12.90 14.75 4.33
N GLY A 242 12.79 16.01 3.90
CA GLY A 242 12.86 17.18 4.78
C GLY A 242 11.74 17.25 5.82
N VAL A 243 10.50 16.94 5.44
CA VAL A 243 9.35 16.93 6.37
C VAL A 243 9.55 15.91 7.49
N PHE A 244 9.87 14.66 7.13
CA PHE A 244 10.03 13.59 8.13
C PHE A 244 11.33 13.70 8.93
N LEU A 245 12.42 14.15 8.30
CA LEU A 245 13.67 14.46 9.00
C LEU A 245 13.46 15.61 9.98
N GLY A 246 12.77 16.68 9.57
CA GLY A 246 12.43 17.81 10.44
C GLY A 246 11.55 17.40 11.61
N LEU A 247 10.57 16.52 11.39
CA LEU A 247 9.75 15.96 12.47
C LEU A 247 10.61 15.16 13.47
N GLY A 248 11.53 14.32 13.01
CA GLY A 248 12.47 13.60 13.89
C GLY A 248 13.42 14.54 14.64
N LEU A 249 14.02 15.50 13.94
CA LEU A 249 14.96 16.47 14.51
C LEU A 249 14.29 17.52 15.42
N SER A 250 12.95 17.61 15.42
CA SER A 250 12.22 18.42 16.39
C SER A 250 12.53 18.01 17.84
N GLY A 251 13.00 16.78 18.06
CA GLY A 251 13.48 16.26 19.33
C GLY A 251 14.69 16.98 19.91
N VAL A 252 15.45 17.73 19.11
CA VAL A 252 16.59 18.53 19.60
C VAL A 252 16.15 19.53 20.67
N VAL A 253 14.98 20.16 20.52
CA VAL A 253 14.48 21.16 21.48
C VAL A 253 14.21 20.55 22.87
N PRO A 254 13.40 19.47 23.02
CA PRO A 254 13.24 18.82 24.32
C PRO A 254 14.55 18.26 24.89
N THR A 255 15.46 17.75 24.05
CA THR A 255 16.79 17.30 24.51
C THR A 255 17.62 18.45 25.08
N MET A 256 17.64 19.61 24.41
CA MET A 256 18.33 20.80 24.92
C MET A 256 17.72 21.28 26.24
N HIS A 257 16.39 21.35 26.35
CA HIS A 257 15.71 21.70 27.59
C HIS A 257 16.08 20.73 28.72
N PHE A 258 15.97 19.41 28.49
CA PHE A 258 16.36 18.41 29.47
C PHE A 258 17.81 18.59 29.93
N THR A 259 18.73 18.83 29.01
CA THR A 259 20.16 19.03 29.31
C THR A 259 20.42 20.27 30.15
N ILE A 260 19.71 21.36 29.88
CA ILE A 260 19.82 22.61 30.64
C ILE A 260 19.22 22.44 32.05
N ALA A 261 18.07 21.77 32.16
CA ALA A 261 17.35 21.59 33.43
C ALA A 261 18.04 20.60 34.37
N GLU A 262 18.55 19.49 33.85
CA GLU A 262 19.11 18.38 34.64
C GLU A 262 20.65 18.42 34.74
N GLY A 263 21.29 19.28 33.94
CA GLY A 263 22.73 19.42 33.86
C GLY A 263 23.40 18.39 32.93
N PHE A 264 24.53 18.81 32.34
CA PHE A 264 25.27 18.02 31.34
C PHE A 264 25.74 16.66 31.86
N VAL A 265 26.16 16.58 33.13
CA VAL A 265 26.65 15.33 33.75
C VAL A 265 25.54 14.30 33.81
N LYS A 266 24.32 14.66 34.23
CA LYS A 266 23.19 13.73 34.30
C LYS A 266 22.71 13.33 32.90
N ALA A 267 22.64 14.28 31.97
CA ALA A 267 22.29 14.00 30.58
C ALA A 267 23.25 13.00 29.89
N THR A 268 24.54 13.04 30.28
CA THR A 268 25.57 12.16 29.71
C THR A 268 25.66 10.82 30.45
N THR A 269 25.58 10.81 31.79
CA THR A 269 25.73 9.59 32.61
C THR A 269 24.51 8.67 32.58
N VAL A 270 23.30 9.22 32.38
CA VAL A 270 22.07 8.41 32.14
C VAL A 270 22.06 7.82 30.72
N GLY A 271 23.12 8.02 29.92
CA GLY A 271 23.32 7.41 28.62
C GLY A 271 22.50 8.03 27.48
N GLN A 272 21.67 9.05 27.76
CA GLN A 272 20.76 9.61 26.76
C GLN A 272 21.51 10.25 25.58
N MET A 273 22.59 11.00 25.82
CA MET A 273 23.31 11.73 24.76
C MET A 273 23.91 10.83 23.68
N GLY A 274 24.50 9.69 24.05
CA GLY A 274 25.07 8.74 23.09
C GLY A 274 24.00 8.13 22.18
N TRP A 275 22.87 7.72 22.76
CA TRP A 275 21.74 7.19 22.01
C TRP A 275 21.09 8.24 21.09
N PHE A 276 20.97 9.50 21.53
CA PHE A 276 20.48 10.57 20.65
C PHE A 276 21.40 10.85 19.48
N PHE A 277 22.71 10.88 19.72
CA PHE A 277 23.68 11.08 18.65
C PHE A 277 23.56 9.96 17.61
N LEU A 278 23.50 8.71 18.06
CA LEU A 278 23.27 7.57 17.17
C LEU A 278 21.95 7.70 16.40
N MET A 279 20.86 8.05 17.07
CA MET A 279 19.56 8.28 16.43
C MET A 279 19.62 9.41 15.39
N ALA A 280 20.27 10.53 15.69
CA ALA A 280 20.45 11.63 14.75
C ALA A 280 21.26 11.21 13.52
N VAL A 281 22.36 10.47 13.72
CA VAL A 281 23.16 9.92 12.61
C VAL A 281 22.33 8.98 11.75
N MET A 282 21.54 8.08 12.35
CA MET A 282 20.67 7.16 11.61
C MET A 282 19.60 7.90 10.81
N TYR A 283 18.94 8.90 11.40
CA TYR A 283 17.91 9.71 10.72
C TYR A 283 18.51 10.52 9.55
N ILE A 284 19.61 11.23 9.78
CA ILE A 284 20.26 12.07 8.77
C ILE A 284 20.80 11.21 7.63
N THR A 285 21.48 10.10 7.97
CA THR A 285 22.03 9.18 6.97
C THR A 285 20.92 8.53 6.15
N GLY A 286 19.89 8.00 6.80
CA GLY A 286 18.76 7.38 6.10
C GLY A 286 18.02 8.35 5.17
N ALA A 287 17.70 9.56 5.66
CA ALA A 287 17.08 10.59 4.84
C ALA A 287 17.98 11.06 3.69
N GLY A 288 19.29 11.17 3.94
CA GLY A 288 20.29 11.54 2.94
C GLY A 288 20.39 10.51 1.82
N LEU A 289 20.49 9.21 2.16
CA LEU A 289 20.52 8.12 1.19
C LEU A 289 19.23 8.10 0.36
N TYR A 290 18.06 8.21 0.99
CA TYR A 290 16.77 8.27 0.31
C TYR A 290 16.67 9.46 -0.66
N ALA A 291 17.00 10.66 -0.19
CA ALA A 291 16.88 11.87 -1.01
C ALA A 291 17.87 11.90 -2.19
N ALA A 292 19.08 11.37 -1.97
CA ALA A 292 20.16 11.37 -2.97
C ALA A 292 20.17 10.15 -3.89
N ARG A 293 19.43 9.07 -3.55
CA ARG A 293 19.37 7.80 -4.29
C ARG A 293 20.72 7.12 -4.44
N ILE A 294 21.40 6.95 -3.31
CA ILE A 294 22.74 6.33 -3.25
C ILE A 294 22.57 4.90 -2.74
N PRO A 295 23.19 3.89 -3.39
CA PRO A 295 24.25 3.99 -4.41
C PRO A 295 23.81 3.95 -5.88
N GLU A 296 22.53 3.72 -6.18
CA GLU A 296 22.05 3.49 -7.55
C GLU A 296 22.27 4.68 -8.49
N ARG A 297 22.35 5.90 -7.95
CA ARG A 297 22.75 7.11 -8.70
C ARG A 297 24.13 7.00 -9.32
N PHE A 298 25.08 6.34 -8.66
CA PHE A 298 26.45 6.20 -9.15
C PHE A 298 26.62 5.01 -10.08
N PHE A 299 25.76 3.99 -9.94
CA PHE A 299 25.82 2.76 -10.73
C PHE A 299 24.42 2.34 -11.22
N PRO A 300 23.82 3.08 -12.17
CA PRO A 300 22.49 2.75 -12.69
C PRO A 300 22.45 1.32 -13.26
N GLY A 301 21.38 0.58 -12.95
CA GLY A 301 21.21 -0.81 -13.40
C GLY A 301 22.02 -1.87 -12.62
N LYS A 302 22.87 -1.48 -11.67
CA LYS A 302 23.67 -2.44 -10.86
C LYS A 302 23.00 -2.80 -9.54
N PHE A 303 22.18 -1.90 -9.02
CA PHE A 303 21.46 -2.03 -7.74
C PHE A 303 19.94 -2.16 -7.98
N ASP A 304 19.54 -2.83 -9.07
CA ASP A 304 18.13 -2.99 -9.44
C ASP A 304 17.36 -3.87 -8.45
N ILE A 305 18.02 -4.84 -7.82
CA ILE A 305 17.40 -5.80 -6.89
C ILE A 305 17.97 -5.69 -5.47
N TRP A 306 19.29 -5.51 -5.33
CA TRP A 306 20.03 -5.47 -4.06
C TRP A 306 20.94 -4.26 -4.03
#